data_AF-A0A6F9A2A4-F1
#
_entry.id   AF-A0A6F9A2A4-F1
#
_cell.length_a   1.000
_cell.length_b   1.000
_cell.length_c   1.000
_cell.angle_alpha   90.00
_cell.angle_beta   90.00
_cell.angle_gamma   90.00
#
_symmetry.space_group_name_H-M   'P 1'
#
loop_
_entity.id
_entity.type
_entity.pdbx_description
1 polymer ?
#
loop_
_entity_poly.entity_id
_entity_poly.type
_entity_poly.pdbx_seq_one_letter_code
_entity_poly.pdbx_strand_id
1 'polypeptide(L)'
;MNQDEKYDVIPEIWEGHNISDYIDPEIMKNLEDLEKEEELKEKAGEYETDEESEDEEMQEIRQLAKQIREKRKLKIVCSKDKDVHGPRLPRTVKKVERKTLEKEMGDLGLDMTGKDDSHYAVNARRSRSVGVAKKRKREASIAPTSRTRSQSASQGHEPPGEEGRGRQTCIRPQAKTSFLWQEKVRNQRSQIKALMDAIDLFQSNPVSVGIVYLFSG
;
A
#
# COMPACT_ATOMS: atom_id res chain seq x y z
N MET A 1 -45.55 66.74 12.50
CA MET A 1 -45.79 65.28 12.53
C MET A 1 -46.53 64.93 11.27
N ASN A 2 -45.86 64.22 10.35
CA ASN A 2 -46.45 63.76 9.11
C ASN A 2 -47.36 62.56 9.41
N GLN A 3 -48.55 62.51 8.81
CA GLN A 3 -49.52 61.43 9.07
C GLN A 3 -49.22 60.17 8.23
N ASP A 4 -48.47 60.34 7.15
CA ASP A 4 -48.18 59.30 6.17
C ASP A 4 -47.19 58.25 6.72
N GLU A 5 -46.28 58.67 7.60
CA GLU A 5 -45.22 57.83 8.20
C GLU A 5 -45.70 57.03 9.44
N LYS A 6 -46.98 57.14 9.80
CA LYS A 6 -47.52 56.55 11.04
C LYS A 6 -47.53 55.02 11.04
N TYR A 7 -47.64 54.41 9.86
CA TYR A 7 -47.70 52.95 9.69
C TYR A 7 -46.40 52.36 9.13
N ASP A 8 -45.32 53.16 9.05
CA ASP A 8 -44.02 52.69 8.60
C ASP A 8 -43.40 51.74 9.63
N VAL A 9 -42.79 50.66 9.14
CA VAL A 9 -42.16 49.63 9.97
C VAL A 9 -40.71 50.02 10.23
N ILE A 10 -40.35 50.21 11.50
CA ILE A 10 -38.97 50.49 11.91
C ILE A 10 -38.19 49.17 11.98
N PRO A 11 -37.05 49.04 11.28
CA PRO A 11 -36.18 47.88 11.44
C PRO A 11 -35.51 47.88 12.82
N GLU A 12 -35.36 46.70 13.41
CA GLU A 12 -34.78 46.53 14.76
C GLU A 12 -33.30 46.13 14.71
N ILE A 13 -32.90 45.28 13.76
CA ILE A 13 -31.53 44.71 13.70
C ILE A 13 -30.96 44.85 12.29
N TRP A 14 -29.70 45.27 12.20
CA TRP A 14 -28.91 45.32 10.97
C TRP A 14 -27.52 44.71 11.18
N GLU A 15 -27.12 43.74 10.35
CA GLU A 15 -25.79 43.08 10.44
C GLU A 15 -25.39 42.64 11.86
N GLY A 16 -26.37 42.19 12.65
CA GLY A 16 -26.15 41.76 14.04
C GLY A 16 -26.07 42.88 15.08
N HIS A 17 -26.27 44.14 14.69
CA HIS A 17 -26.30 45.31 15.56
C HIS A 17 -27.73 45.84 15.72
N ASN A 18 -28.07 46.32 16.91
CA ASN A 18 -29.38 46.90 17.20
C ASN A 18 -29.44 48.35 16.74
N ILE A 19 -30.46 48.69 15.96
CA ILE A 19 -30.61 50.03 15.39
C ILE A 19 -30.97 51.06 16.47
N SER A 20 -31.66 50.66 17.54
CA SER A 20 -32.08 51.59 18.60
C SER A 20 -30.91 52.29 19.30
N ASP A 21 -29.75 51.65 19.32
CA ASP A 21 -28.56 52.17 20.00
C ASP A 21 -27.89 53.32 19.21
N TYR A 22 -28.27 53.49 17.94
CA TYR A 22 -27.73 54.50 17.02
C TYR A 22 -28.75 55.58 16.65
N ILE A 23 -29.86 55.74 17.39
CA ILE A 23 -30.86 56.79 17.15
C ILE A 23 -30.54 58.02 18.03
N ASP A 24 -29.84 59.01 17.46
CA ASP A 24 -29.48 60.27 18.12
C ASP A 24 -29.67 61.48 17.17
N PRO A 25 -30.29 62.61 17.59
CA PRO A 25 -30.36 63.82 16.78
C PRO A 25 -29.00 64.39 16.35
N GLU A 26 -27.91 64.12 17.08
CA GLU A 26 -26.56 64.61 16.78
C GLU A 26 -25.70 63.60 15.99
N ILE A 27 -26.26 62.46 15.57
CA ILE A 27 -25.49 61.39 14.92
C ILE A 27 -24.76 61.83 13.65
N MET A 28 -25.36 62.72 12.86
CA MET A 28 -24.75 63.26 11.64
C MET A 28 -23.50 64.10 11.95
N LYS A 29 -23.52 64.86 13.05
CA LYS A 29 -22.38 65.69 13.47
C LYS A 29 -21.24 64.81 13.99
N ASN A 30 -21.56 63.78 14.78
CA ASN A 30 -20.58 62.82 15.27
C ASN A 30 -19.95 62.03 14.11
N LEU A 31 -20.74 61.70 13.08
CA LEU A 31 -20.25 61.06 11.87
C LEU A 31 -19.27 61.95 11.10
N GLU A 32 -19.60 63.23 10.88
CA GLU A 32 -18.68 64.19 10.23
C GLU A 32 -17.37 64.36 11.00
N ASP A 33 -17.40 64.34 12.33
CA ASP A 33 -16.20 64.46 13.15
C ASP A 33 -15.34 63.18 13.09
N LEU A 34 -15.98 62.00 13.03
CA LEU A 34 -15.30 60.72 12.81
C LEU A 34 -14.69 60.62 11.41
N GLU A 35 -15.40 61.04 10.37
CA GLU A 35 -14.89 61.05 8.99
C GLU A 35 -13.65 61.95 8.87
N LYS A 36 -13.66 63.14 9.49
CA LYS A 36 -12.46 64.00 9.56
C LYS A 36 -11.31 63.34 10.30
N GLU A 37 -11.57 62.62 11.38
CA GLU A 37 -10.54 61.88 12.12
C GLU A 37 -9.96 60.74 11.28
N GLU A 38 -10.80 59.98 10.59
CA GLU A 38 -10.35 58.92 9.68
C GLU A 38 -9.54 59.48 8.51
N GLU A 39 -9.95 60.60 7.91
CA GLU A 39 -9.15 61.27 6.88
C GLU A 39 -7.76 61.66 7.40
N LEU A 40 -7.65 62.09 8.66
CA LEU A 40 -6.35 62.41 9.27
C LEU A 40 -5.52 61.14 9.48
N LYS A 41 -6.13 60.02 9.87
CA LYS A 41 -5.45 58.71 10.02
C LYS A 41 -5.00 58.15 8.68
N GLU A 42 -5.84 58.26 7.65
CA GLU A 42 -5.50 57.84 6.29
C GLU A 42 -4.36 58.69 5.72
N LYS A 43 -4.41 60.02 5.89
CA LYS A 43 -3.31 60.93 5.51
C LYS A 43 -2.01 60.68 6.30
N ALA A 44 -2.13 60.17 7.51
CA ALA A 44 -0.98 59.75 8.32
C ALA A 44 -0.40 58.39 7.89
N GLY A 45 -1.06 57.67 6.96
CA GLY A 45 -0.61 56.39 6.43
C GLY A 45 -0.91 55.19 7.33
N GLU A 46 -1.82 55.29 8.30
CA GLU A 46 -2.13 54.20 9.25
C GLU A 46 -2.61 52.92 8.54
N TYR A 47 -3.25 53.06 7.38
CA TYR A 47 -3.75 51.96 6.56
C TYR A 47 -2.86 51.63 5.36
N GLU A 48 -1.72 52.32 5.19
CA GLU A 48 -0.74 51.93 4.18
C GLU A 48 -0.07 50.63 4.65
N THR A 49 -0.22 49.57 3.85
CA THR A 49 0.54 48.34 4.10
C THR A 49 1.95 48.59 3.60
N ASP A 50 2.93 48.57 4.52
CA ASP A 50 4.34 48.67 4.19
C ASP A 50 4.77 47.48 3.30
N GLU A 51 4.63 47.65 1.99
CA GLU A 51 5.19 46.73 1.00
C GLU A 51 6.67 47.10 0.80
N GLU A 52 7.54 46.58 1.65
CA GLU A 52 8.98 46.65 1.43
C GLU A 52 9.32 45.96 0.09
N SER A 53 9.89 46.71 -0.85
CA SER A 53 10.35 46.17 -2.13
C SER A 53 11.41 45.09 -1.89
N GLU A 54 11.14 43.86 -2.30
CA GLU A 54 12.09 42.76 -2.14
C GLU A 54 13.17 42.80 -3.23
N ASP A 55 14.40 43.09 -2.81
CA ASP A 55 15.58 42.97 -3.67
C ASP A 55 15.71 41.57 -4.27
N GLU A 56 16.32 41.48 -5.46
CA GLU A 56 16.53 40.21 -6.19
C GLU A 56 17.24 39.16 -5.32
N GLU A 57 18.25 39.57 -4.55
CA GLU A 57 18.98 38.70 -3.62
C GLU A 57 18.07 38.11 -2.53
N MET A 58 17.12 38.90 -2.01
CA MET A 58 16.19 38.42 -0.98
C MET A 58 15.23 37.36 -1.54
N GLN A 59 14.80 37.55 -2.78
CA GLN A 59 13.97 36.57 -3.47
C GLN A 59 14.74 35.26 -3.71
N GLU A 60 16.00 35.33 -4.12
CA GLU A 60 16.88 34.16 -4.28
C GLU A 60 17.08 33.41 -2.96
N ILE A 61 17.35 34.13 -1.86
CA ILE A 61 17.50 33.54 -0.53
C ILE A 61 16.21 32.81 -0.12
N ARG A 62 15.05 33.41 -0.36
CA ARG A 62 13.75 32.78 -0.05
C ARG A 62 13.51 31.52 -0.89
N GLN A 63 13.83 31.57 -2.19
CA GLN A 63 13.70 30.41 -3.07
C GLN A 63 14.64 29.27 -2.65
N LEU A 64 15.91 29.59 -2.36
CA LEU A 64 16.90 28.63 -1.88
C LEU A 64 16.47 28.03 -0.54
N ALA A 65 15.97 28.85 0.39
CA ALA A 65 15.47 28.39 1.68
C ALA A 65 14.28 27.41 1.52
N LYS A 66 13.37 27.68 0.57
CA LYS A 66 12.26 26.75 0.24
C LYS A 66 12.81 25.40 -0.25
N GLN A 67 13.75 25.41 -1.20
CA GLN A 67 14.39 24.19 -1.70
C GLN A 67 15.11 23.40 -0.59
N ILE A 68 15.80 24.07 0.33
CA ILE A 68 16.46 23.44 1.49
C ILE A 68 15.42 22.78 2.41
N ARG A 69 14.32 23.48 2.73
CA ARG A 69 13.25 22.95 3.58
C ARG A 69 12.61 21.71 2.96
N GLU A 70 12.33 21.75 1.66
CA GLU A 70 11.76 20.62 0.92
C GLU A 70 12.71 19.41 0.88
N LYS A 71 13.98 19.61 0.50
CA LYS A 71 14.98 18.53 0.51
C LYS A 71 15.16 17.94 1.90
N ARG A 72 15.13 18.75 2.96
CA ARG A 72 15.19 18.27 4.36
C ARG A 72 13.97 17.43 4.72
N LYS A 73 12.76 17.87 4.36
CA LYS A 73 11.53 17.11 4.58
C LYS A 73 11.59 15.74 3.88
N LEU A 74 12.00 15.70 2.61
CA LEU A 74 12.14 14.44 1.87
C LEU A 74 13.15 13.48 2.52
N LYS A 75 14.28 13.99 3.02
CA LYS A 75 15.26 13.17 3.76
C LYS A 75 14.67 12.58 5.04
N ILE A 76 13.87 13.35 5.78
CA ILE A 76 13.20 12.89 7.00
C ILE A 76 12.17 11.81 6.65
N VAL A 77 11.33 12.03 5.63
CA VAL A 77 10.35 11.04 5.17
C VAL A 77 11.05 9.74 4.75
N CYS A 78 12.07 9.82 3.90
CA CYS A 78 12.85 8.65 3.49
C CYS A 78 13.54 7.93 4.67
N SER A 79 13.94 8.66 5.71
CA SER A 79 14.49 8.07 6.93
C SER A 79 13.43 7.31 7.73
N LYS A 80 12.22 7.88 7.85
CA LYS A 80 11.08 7.26 8.50
C LYS A 80 10.61 6.03 7.74
N ASP A 81 10.55 6.07 6.40
CA ASP A 81 10.16 4.93 5.57
C ASP A 81 11.13 3.74 5.71
N LYS A 82 12.40 4.02 5.98
CA LYS A 82 13.41 2.99 6.23
C LYS A 82 13.27 2.39 7.64
N ASP A 83 12.54 3.04 8.53
CA ASP A 83 12.34 2.60 9.92
C ASP A 83 11.22 1.59 10.01
N VAL A 84 11.60 0.33 9.77
CA VAL A 84 10.70 -0.83 9.84
C VAL A 84 11.02 -1.65 11.08
N HIS A 85 9.99 -2.21 11.71
CA HIS A 85 10.16 -3.11 12.86
C HIS A 85 10.77 -4.45 12.39
N GLY A 86 12.11 -4.55 12.47
CA GLY A 86 12.87 -5.75 12.14
C GLY A 86 14.36 -5.47 11.91
N PRO A 87 15.22 -6.51 11.84
CA PRO A 87 16.64 -6.35 11.58
C PRO A 87 16.88 -5.80 10.17
N ARG A 88 17.69 -4.73 10.06
CA ARG A 88 18.05 -4.12 8.77
C ARG A 88 19.14 -4.95 8.07
N LEU A 89 18.88 -5.33 6.81
CA LEU A 89 19.86 -6.03 5.98
C LEU A 89 21.06 -5.12 5.67
N PRO A 90 22.31 -5.63 5.71
CA PRO A 90 23.49 -4.86 5.35
C PRO A 90 23.50 -4.52 3.86
N ARG A 91 24.05 -3.35 3.51
CA ARG A 91 24.11 -2.85 2.13
C ARG A 91 24.91 -3.76 1.19
N THR A 92 25.83 -4.58 1.73
CA THR A 92 26.65 -5.54 0.97
C THR A 92 25.84 -6.66 0.31
N VAL A 93 24.68 -7.02 0.88
CA VAL A 93 23.83 -8.10 0.36
C VAL A 93 22.97 -7.62 -0.80
N LYS A 94 22.56 -6.35 -0.79
CA LYS A 94 21.74 -5.75 -1.84
C LYS A 94 22.61 -5.24 -2.99
N LYS A 95 22.31 -5.69 -4.21
CA LYS A 95 22.98 -5.16 -5.42
C LYS A 95 22.46 -3.76 -5.71
N VAL A 96 23.36 -2.80 -5.86
CA VAL A 96 23.03 -1.41 -6.24
C VAL A 96 22.91 -1.34 -7.76
N GLU A 97 21.87 -0.67 -8.25
CA GLU A 97 21.67 -0.46 -9.67
C GLU A 97 22.58 0.66 -10.19
N ARG A 98 23.19 0.46 -11.36
CA ARG A 98 24.08 1.46 -11.97
C ARG A 98 23.35 2.77 -12.27
N LYS A 99 22.12 2.68 -12.78
CA LYS A 99 21.32 3.84 -13.21
C LYS A 99 20.98 4.77 -12.04
N THR A 100 20.69 4.22 -10.87
CA THR A 100 20.36 5.02 -9.68
C THR A 100 21.57 5.79 -9.19
N LEU A 101 22.73 5.13 -9.14
CA LEU A 101 23.99 5.77 -8.73
C LEU A 101 24.41 6.86 -9.73
N GLU A 102 24.31 6.59 -11.03
CA GLU A 102 24.62 7.57 -12.08
C GLU A 102 23.78 8.84 -11.94
N LYS A 103 22.48 8.68 -11.70
CA LYS A 103 21.57 9.81 -11.48
C LYS A 103 21.95 10.58 -10.21
N GLU A 104 22.11 9.91 -9.07
CA GLU A 104 22.41 10.56 -7.79
C GLU A 104 23.76 11.32 -7.81
N MET A 105 24.78 10.78 -8.47
CA MET A 105 26.10 11.42 -8.57
C MET A 105 26.09 12.55 -9.61
N GLY A 106 25.35 12.39 -10.71
CA GLY A 106 25.14 13.46 -11.69
C GLY A 106 24.38 14.64 -11.10
N ASP A 107 23.36 14.38 -10.28
CA ASP A 107 22.60 15.42 -9.55
C ASP A 107 23.48 16.21 -8.56
N LEU A 108 24.59 15.62 -8.10
CA LEU A 108 25.60 16.27 -7.26
C LEU A 108 26.69 17.00 -8.07
N GLY A 109 26.64 16.91 -9.40
CA GLY A 109 27.60 17.54 -10.31
C GLY A 109 28.88 16.73 -10.55
N LEU A 110 28.89 15.43 -10.23
CA LEU A 110 30.04 14.57 -10.54
C LEU A 110 29.96 14.06 -11.98
N ASP A 111 31.09 14.11 -12.68
CA ASP A 111 31.19 13.55 -14.03
C ASP A 111 31.17 12.01 -14.01
N MET A 112 30.18 11.44 -14.69
CA MET A 112 29.96 10.00 -14.83
C MET A 112 30.33 9.47 -16.22
N THR A 113 31.06 10.21 -17.05
CA THR A 113 31.50 9.76 -18.39
C THR A 113 32.37 8.49 -18.34
N GLY A 114 33.26 8.35 -17.35
CA GLY A 114 34.10 7.16 -17.12
C GLY A 114 33.38 5.92 -16.55
N LYS A 115 32.05 5.92 -16.51
CA LYS A 115 31.24 4.85 -15.89
C LYS A 115 31.39 3.46 -16.51
N ASP A 116 31.81 3.37 -17.77
CA ASP A 116 31.89 2.09 -18.51
C ASP A 116 33.13 1.26 -18.16
N ASP A 117 34.10 1.85 -17.47
CA ASP A 117 35.29 1.16 -16.91
C ASP A 117 35.14 0.84 -15.42
N SER A 118 34.00 1.21 -14.81
CA SER A 118 33.72 0.89 -13.42
C SER A 118 33.53 -0.62 -13.19
N HIS A 119 33.84 -1.09 -11.99
CA HIS A 119 33.67 -2.49 -11.57
C HIS A 119 32.24 -3.04 -11.84
N TYR A 120 31.23 -2.17 -11.87
CA TYR A 120 29.85 -2.52 -12.20
C TYR A 120 29.63 -2.83 -13.68
N ALA A 121 30.29 -2.10 -14.59
CA ALA A 121 30.23 -2.33 -16.03
C ALA A 121 31.02 -3.59 -16.45
N VAL A 122 32.17 -3.83 -15.80
CA VAL A 122 33.01 -5.03 -16.03
C VAL A 122 32.27 -6.32 -15.67
N ASN A 123 31.54 -6.35 -14.55
CA ASN A 123 30.76 -7.51 -14.14
C ASN A 123 29.59 -7.81 -15.09
N ALA A 124 28.96 -6.78 -15.66
CA ALA A 124 27.92 -6.96 -16.68
C ALA A 124 28.49 -7.58 -17.97
N ARG A 125 29.70 -7.17 -18.40
CA ARG A 125 30.41 -7.79 -19.53
C ARG A 125 30.76 -9.25 -19.25
N ARG A 126 31.23 -9.58 -18.04
CA ARG A 126 31.54 -10.96 -17.61
C ARG A 126 30.31 -11.88 -17.52
N SER A 127 29.16 -11.33 -17.14
CA SER A 127 27.90 -12.09 -17.00
C SER A 127 27.23 -12.45 -18.33
N ARG A 128 27.59 -11.78 -19.44
CA ARG A 128 27.16 -12.19 -20.77
C ARG A 128 27.94 -13.44 -21.12
N SER A 129 27.27 -14.59 -21.15
CA SER A 129 27.82 -15.85 -21.64
C SER A 129 28.13 -15.74 -23.13
N VAL A 130 29.24 -15.12 -23.48
CA VAL A 130 29.78 -15.12 -24.84
C VAL A 130 30.42 -16.51 -25.04
N GLY A 131 29.62 -17.44 -25.56
CA GLY A 131 30.11 -18.66 -26.19
C GLY A 131 30.70 -19.75 -25.27
N VAL A 132 29.86 -20.47 -24.52
CA VAL A 132 29.96 -21.94 -24.45
C VAL A 132 28.52 -22.46 -24.40
N ALA A 133 27.92 -22.62 -25.58
CA ALA A 133 26.68 -23.36 -25.74
C ALA A 133 26.93 -24.87 -25.53
N LYS A 134 27.21 -25.28 -24.30
CA LYS A 134 27.11 -26.70 -23.89
C LYS A 134 25.82 -26.88 -23.08
N LYS A 135 24.69 -26.85 -23.81
CA LYS A 135 23.36 -27.46 -23.56
C LYS A 135 22.77 -27.35 -22.13
N ARG A 136 21.49 -27.01 -21.88
CA ARG A 136 20.34 -26.58 -22.68
C ARG A 136 19.41 -25.84 -21.69
N LYS A 137 19.12 -24.55 -21.88
CA LYS A 137 17.85 -24.02 -21.35
C LYS A 137 16.75 -24.67 -22.20
N ARG A 138 16.17 -25.75 -21.68
CA ARG A 138 15.06 -26.49 -22.30
C ARG A 138 13.79 -25.62 -22.13
N GLU A 139 13.49 -24.73 -23.07
CA GLU A 139 12.08 -24.49 -23.43
C GLU A 139 11.83 -25.36 -24.66
N ALA A 140 11.12 -26.49 -24.49
CA ALA A 140 10.58 -27.42 -25.51
C ALA A 140 10.57 -28.86 -24.94
N SER A 141 9.42 -29.37 -24.54
CA SER A 141 9.21 -30.79 -24.29
C SER A 141 8.00 -31.31 -25.06
N ILE A 142 8.23 -31.77 -26.29
CA ILE A 142 7.62 -33.00 -26.78
C ILE A 142 8.70 -34.07 -26.64
N ALA A 143 8.40 -35.16 -25.95
CA ALA A 143 9.36 -36.22 -25.66
C ALA A 143 9.65 -37.04 -26.93
N PRO A 144 10.92 -37.33 -27.27
CA PRO A 144 11.21 -38.26 -28.36
C PRO A 144 10.86 -39.69 -27.93
N THR A 145 9.96 -40.31 -28.69
CA THR A 145 9.58 -41.72 -28.57
C THR A 145 10.66 -42.60 -29.17
N SER A 146 11.84 -42.68 -28.56
CA SER A 146 12.80 -43.72 -28.96
C SER A 146 13.61 -44.24 -27.78
N ARG A 147 13.21 -45.45 -27.42
CA ARG A 147 13.81 -46.39 -26.49
C ARG A 147 15.28 -46.60 -26.85
N THR A 148 16.21 -46.05 -26.07
CA THR A 148 17.64 -46.39 -26.20
C THR A 148 18.18 -46.97 -24.90
N ARG A 149 18.22 -48.30 -24.92
CA ARG A 149 19.34 -49.17 -24.52
C ARG A 149 20.13 -48.79 -23.26
N SER A 150 19.84 -49.54 -22.21
CA SER A 150 20.62 -49.81 -21.00
C SER A 150 22.13 -49.53 -21.08
N GLN A 151 22.60 -48.61 -20.23
CA GLN A 151 23.95 -48.68 -19.67
C GLN A 151 23.83 -48.90 -18.16
N SER A 152 24.37 -50.04 -17.72
CA SER A 152 24.55 -50.45 -16.34
C SER A 152 25.53 -49.51 -15.64
N ALA A 153 25.02 -48.66 -14.76
CA ALA A 153 25.81 -47.98 -13.74
C ALA A 153 25.14 -48.23 -12.38
N SER A 154 25.69 -49.19 -11.65
CA SER A 154 25.43 -49.41 -10.24
C SER A 154 25.98 -48.22 -9.45
N GLN A 155 25.09 -47.39 -8.91
CA GLN A 155 25.46 -46.46 -7.86
C GLN A 155 24.45 -46.60 -6.74
N GLY A 156 24.94 -47.14 -5.63
CA GLY A 156 24.14 -47.50 -4.46
C GLY A 156 23.46 -46.30 -3.84
N HIS A 157 22.18 -46.49 -3.54
CA HIS A 157 21.46 -45.81 -2.49
C HIS A 157 20.44 -46.83 -1.99
N GLU A 158 20.54 -47.24 -0.72
CA GLU A 158 19.56 -48.12 -0.10
C GLU A 158 18.16 -47.51 -0.23
N PRO A 159 17.13 -48.30 -0.61
CA PRO A 159 15.76 -47.83 -0.58
C PRO A 159 15.25 -47.80 0.88
N PRO A 160 14.39 -46.82 1.24
CA PRO A 160 13.69 -46.87 2.51
C PRO A 160 12.81 -48.11 2.56
N GLY A 161 12.74 -48.73 3.74
CA GLY A 161 12.25 -50.09 3.96
C GLY A 161 10.89 -50.47 3.37
N GLU A 162 10.70 -51.80 3.28
CA GLU A 162 9.53 -52.55 2.79
C GLU A 162 9.47 -52.96 1.32
N GLU A 163 10.58 -53.36 0.68
CA GLU A 163 10.48 -54.22 -0.52
C GLU A 163 11.44 -55.41 -0.47
N GLY A 164 11.29 -56.22 0.58
CA GLY A 164 11.81 -57.57 0.62
C GLY A 164 10.86 -58.55 -0.07
N ARG A 165 11.30 -59.09 -1.22
CA ARG A 165 10.78 -60.25 -1.97
C ARG A 165 9.59 -59.98 -2.92
N GLY A 166 9.89 -59.98 -4.22
CA GLY A 166 8.88 -60.18 -5.26
C GLY A 166 9.35 -59.74 -6.63
N ARG A 167 9.84 -60.67 -7.44
CA ARG A 167 10.03 -60.44 -8.87
C ARG A 167 8.65 -60.27 -9.52
N GLN A 168 8.56 -59.32 -10.48
CA GLN A 168 7.46 -59.02 -11.41
C GLN A 168 6.58 -57.81 -11.06
N THR A 169 6.69 -56.76 -11.89
CA THR A 169 5.93 -55.50 -11.83
C THR A 169 4.53 -55.58 -12.44
N CYS A 170 4.01 -56.77 -12.72
CA CYS A 170 2.73 -56.96 -13.42
C CYS A 170 1.49 -57.09 -12.49
N ILE A 171 1.64 -57.10 -11.16
CA ILE A 171 0.47 -57.22 -10.24
C ILE A 171 -0.10 -55.85 -9.80
N ARG A 172 0.50 -54.74 -10.24
CA ARG A 172 0.25 -53.41 -9.65
C ARG A 172 -1.13 -52.75 -9.93
N PRO A 173 -2.00 -53.17 -10.87
CA PRO A 173 -3.34 -52.57 -10.97
C PRO A 173 -4.33 -53.11 -9.93
N GLN A 174 -4.32 -54.42 -9.66
CA GLN A 174 -5.38 -55.06 -8.87
C GLN A 174 -5.26 -54.83 -7.35
N ALA A 175 -4.03 -54.76 -6.83
CA ALA A 175 -3.83 -54.52 -5.39
C ALA A 175 -4.27 -53.11 -4.98
N LYS A 176 -3.98 -52.08 -5.80
CA LYS A 176 -4.37 -50.69 -5.52
C LYS A 176 -5.88 -50.47 -5.59
N THR A 177 -6.56 -51.14 -6.54
CA THR A 177 -8.03 -51.10 -6.62
C THR A 177 -8.68 -51.81 -5.43
N SER A 178 -8.11 -52.94 -4.96
CA SER A 178 -8.61 -53.65 -3.78
C SER A 178 -8.50 -52.83 -2.49
N PHE A 179 -7.40 -52.09 -2.33
CA PHE A 179 -7.17 -51.23 -1.16
C PHE A 179 -8.14 -50.04 -1.15
N LEU A 180 -8.27 -49.34 -2.28
CA LEU A 180 -9.24 -48.23 -2.41
C LEU A 180 -10.68 -48.70 -2.21
N TRP A 181 -11.02 -49.91 -2.67
CA TRP A 181 -12.35 -50.48 -2.49
C TRP A 181 -12.61 -50.84 -1.01
N GLN A 182 -11.65 -51.44 -0.32
CA GLN A 182 -11.77 -51.69 1.12
C GLN A 182 -11.91 -50.40 1.93
N GLU A 183 -11.16 -49.36 1.58
CA GLU A 183 -11.24 -48.05 2.24
C GLU A 183 -12.61 -47.40 2.01
N LYS A 184 -13.15 -47.47 0.79
CA LYS A 184 -14.49 -47.00 0.45
C LYS A 184 -15.60 -47.76 1.20
N VAL A 185 -15.50 -49.09 1.31
CA VAL A 185 -16.47 -49.91 2.07
C VAL A 185 -16.42 -49.59 3.55
N ARG A 186 -15.22 -49.39 4.13
CA ARG A 186 -15.08 -48.94 5.52
C ARG A 186 -15.75 -47.59 5.74
N ASN A 187 -15.51 -46.63 4.86
CA ASN A 187 -16.05 -45.29 4.99
C ASN A 187 -17.59 -45.27 4.86
N GLN A 188 -18.15 -46.07 3.94
CA GLN A 188 -19.60 -46.23 3.82
C GLN A 188 -20.23 -46.92 5.05
N ARG A 189 -19.58 -47.95 5.61
CA ARG A 189 -20.05 -48.58 6.85
C ARG A 189 -20.04 -47.63 8.03
N SER A 190 -19.02 -46.77 8.16
CA SER A 190 -18.98 -45.74 9.20
C SER A 190 -20.12 -44.74 9.06
N GLN A 191 -20.44 -44.31 7.83
CA GLN A 191 -21.57 -43.41 7.57
C GLN A 191 -22.92 -44.06 7.88
N ILE A 192 -23.11 -45.33 7.49
CA ILE A 192 -24.34 -46.08 7.80
C ILE A 192 -24.48 -46.26 9.31
N LYS A 193 -23.39 -46.57 10.02
CA LYS A 193 -23.41 -46.73 11.47
C LYS A 193 -23.78 -45.43 12.19
N ALA A 194 -23.22 -44.30 11.74
CA ALA A 194 -23.60 -42.98 12.26
C ALA A 194 -25.08 -42.62 11.99
N LEU A 195 -25.61 -43.02 10.84
CA LEU A 195 -27.04 -42.85 10.52
C LEU A 195 -27.94 -43.73 11.39
N MET A 196 -27.56 -44.99 11.64
CA MET A 196 -28.31 -45.90 12.51
C MET A 196 -28.28 -45.41 13.96
N ASP A 197 -27.11 -45.01 14.47
CA ASP A 197 -26.98 -44.42 15.82
C ASP A 197 -27.83 -43.14 15.96
N ALA A 198 -27.93 -42.31 14.90
CA ALA A 198 -28.76 -41.11 14.91
C ALA A 198 -30.27 -41.42 14.88
N ILE A 199 -30.68 -42.48 14.18
CA ILE A 199 -32.08 -42.95 14.16
C ILE A 199 -32.45 -43.57 15.52
N ASP A 200 -31.55 -44.33 16.14
CA ASP A 200 -31.75 -44.89 17.48
C ASP A 200 -31.84 -43.77 18.53
N LEU A 201 -31.09 -42.67 18.38
CA LEU A 201 -31.23 -41.48 19.23
C LEU A 201 -32.57 -40.75 19.04
N PHE A 202 -33.14 -40.80 17.83
CA PHE A 202 -34.42 -40.16 17.50
C PHE A 202 -35.62 -41.00 17.98
N GLN A 203 -35.50 -42.33 18.03
CA GLN A 203 -36.56 -43.23 18.52
C GLN A 203 -36.53 -43.45 20.03
N SER A 204 -35.38 -43.20 20.70
CA SER A 204 -35.23 -43.35 22.16
C SER A 204 -35.65 -42.12 22.98
N ASN A 205 -36.03 -41.00 22.34
CA ASN A 205 -36.55 -39.80 23.01
C ASN A 205 -37.84 -39.26 22.37
N PRO A 206 -39.01 -39.88 22.63
CA PRO A 206 -40.30 -39.34 22.21
C PRO A 206 -40.91 -38.41 23.29
N VAL A 207 -40.15 -37.48 23.88
CA VAL A 207 -40.73 -36.41 24.73
C VAL A 207 -39.89 -35.13 24.64
N SER A 208 -40.57 -34.02 24.34
CA SER A 208 -40.13 -32.62 24.37
C SER A 208 -39.25 -32.08 23.23
N VAL A 209 -39.85 -31.89 22.05
CA VAL A 209 -39.63 -30.62 21.32
C VAL A 209 -40.99 -30.09 20.88
N GLY A 210 -41.73 -29.57 21.85
CA GLY A 210 -42.80 -28.63 21.61
C GLY A 210 -42.31 -27.23 21.96
N ILE A 211 -42.63 -26.27 21.08
CA ILE A 211 -42.70 -24.82 21.38
C ILE A 211 -41.28 -24.19 21.47
N VAL A 212 -40.85 -23.26 20.61
CA VAL A 212 -41.43 -21.95 20.31
C VAL A 212 -40.94 -21.49 18.92
N TYR A 213 -41.85 -21.38 17.96
CA TYR A 213 -41.78 -20.35 16.93
C TYR A 213 -42.21 -19.04 17.61
N LEU A 214 -41.35 -18.01 17.63
CA LEU A 214 -41.71 -16.59 17.74
C LEU A 214 -40.42 -15.73 17.72
N PHE A 215 -40.49 -14.60 17.02
CA PHE A 215 -39.52 -13.48 16.92
C PHE A 215 -38.38 -13.54 15.89
N SER A 216 -38.69 -13.08 14.67
CA SER A 216 -38.01 -11.92 14.07
C SER A 216 -39.04 -11.15 13.24
N GLY A 217 -39.38 -9.95 13.73
CA GLY A 217 -39.69 -8.82 12.85
C GLY A 217 -38.40 -8.16 12.40
#